data_AF-A0A1H1BPZ3-F1
#
_entry.id   AF-A0A1H1BPZ3-F1
#
_cell.length_a   1.000
_cell.length_b   1.000
_cell.length_c   1.000
_cell.angle_alpha   90.00
_cell.angle_beta   90.00
_cell.angle_gamma   90.00
#
_symmetry.space_group_name_H-M   'P 1'
#
loop_
_entity.id
_entity.type
_entity.pdbx_description
1 polymer ?
#
loop_
_entity_poly.entity_id
_entity_poly.type
_entity_poly.pdbx_seq_one_letter_code
_entity_poly.pdbx_strand_id
1 'polypeptide(L)'
;MNRKHLAAVVVAATALALSIGTAEAAQGCGPGGWRNVWGQCRYAAPVIVEPAPVVYAAPAAASYACPPGSWLGPWGHCRNTPYHGRLPNGMYQ
;
A
#
# COMPACT_ATOMS: atom_id res chain seq x y z
N MET A 1 35.39 -50.11 18.13
CA MET A 1 35.11 -48.96 17.24
C MET A 1 36.15 -47.88 17.51
N ASN A 2 36.91 -47.45 16.50
CA ASN A 2 38.05 -46.54 16.71
C ASN A 2 37.57 -45.12 17.04
N ARG A 3 38.21 -44.41 17.98
CA ARG A 3 37.83 -43.03 18.38
C ARG A 3 37.79 -42.06 17.20
N LYS A 4 38.63 -42.29 16.20
CA LYS A 4 38.64 -41.54 14.93
C LYS A 4 37.34 -41.70 14.14
N HIS A 5 36.77 -42.90 14.13
CA HIS A 5 35.49 -43.16 13.47
C HIS A 5 34.32 -42.55 14.24
N LEU A 6 34.36 -42.58 15.59
CA LEU A 6 33.34 -41.92 16.41
C LEU A 6 33.34 -40.40 16.19
N ALA A 7 34.50 -39.75 16.17
CA ALA A 7 34.60 -38.32 15.89
C ALA A 7 34.07 -37.96 14.50
N ALA A 8 34.42 -38.75 13.47
CA ALA A 8 33.94 -38.53 12.11
C ALA A 8 32.41 -38.67 12.00
N VAL A 9 31.83 -39.67 12.67
CA VAL A 9 30.36 -39.89 12.70
C VAL A 9 29.66 -38.74 13.40
N VAL A 10 30.19 -38.24 14.52
CA VAL A 10 29.60 -37.12 15.26
C VAL A 10 29.61 -35.84 14.42
N VAL A 11 30.74 -35.48 13.80
CA VAL A 11 30.85 -34.28 12.95
C VAL A 11 29.87 -34.35 11.78
N ALA A 12 29.79 -35.51 11.10
CA ALA A 12 28.87 -35.72 10.00
C ALA A 12 27.40 -35.60 10.43
N ALA A 13 27.04 -36.18 11.59
CA ALA A 13 25.68 -36.11 12.12
C ALA A 13 25.26 -34.66 12.45
N THR A 14 26.14 -33.87 13.07
CA THR A 14 25.85 -32.46 13.36
C THR A 14 25.70 -31.61 12.10
N ALA A 15 26.54 -31.81 11.08
CA ALA A 15 26.43 -31.05 9.83
C ALA A 15 25.10 -31.35 9.08
N LEU A 16 24.65 -32.61 9.11
CA LEU A 16 23.38 -33.00 8.52
C LEU A 16 22.19 -32.39 9.28
N ALA A 17 22.22 -32.38 10.61
CA ALA A 17 21.12 -31.81 11.40
C ALA A 17 20.86 -30.32 11.14
N LEU A 18 21.91 -29.51 10.94
CA LEU A 18 21.76 -28.08 10.68
C LEU A 18 21.30 -27.73 9.25
N SER A 19 21.42 -28.66 8.30
CA SER A 19 21.12 -28.42 6.88
C SER A 19 19.68 -28.78 6.48
N ILE A 20 18.97 -29.58 7.29
CA ILE A 20 17.60 -30.04 6.98
C ILE A 20 16.57 -28.92 7.25
N GLY A 21 16.78 -28.12 8.29
CA GLY A 21 15.82 -27.12 8.77
C GLY A 21 15.45 -26.02 7.77
N THR A 22 16.40 -25.57 6.96
CA THR A 22 16.14 -24.54 5.94
C THR A 22 15.60 -25.14 4.64
N ALA A 23 15.89 -26.42 4.37
CA ALA A 23 15.39 -27.12 3.21
C ALA A 23 13.90 -27.48 3.39
N GLU A 24 13.47 -27.96 4.57
CA GLU A 24 12.08 -28.36 4.80
C GLU A 24 11.10 -27.17 4.71
N ALA A 25 11.43 -26.04 5.35
CA ALA A 25 10.59 -24.84 5.34
C ALA A 25 10.42 -24.23 3.94
N ALA A 26 11.37 -24.51 3.02
CA ALA A 26 11.36 -24.05 1.64
C ALA A 26 10.92 -25.13 0.64
N GLN A 27 10.36 -26.25 1.11
CA GLN A 27 10.01 -27.42 0.27
C GLN A 27 11.21 -27.92 -0.58
N GLY A 28 12.43 -27.73 -0.11
CA GLY A 28 13.70 -28.08 -0.76
C GLY A 28 14.23 -27.05 -1.75
N CYS A 29 13.68 -25.83 -1.79
CA CYS A 29 14.13 -24.75 -2.68
C CYS A 29 15.12 -23.77 -2.03
N GLY A 30 15.49 -23.97 -0.77
CA GLY A 30 16.43 -23.11 -0.03
C GLY A 30 15.82 -21.79 0.47
N PRO A 31 16.58 -20.96 1.22
CA PRO A 31 16.07 -19.77 1.89
C PRO A 31 15.35 -18.80 0.94
N GLY A 32 14.13 -18.39 1.29
CA GLY A 32 13.30 -17.48 0.49
C GLY A 32 12.63 -18.11 -0.73
N GLY A 33 12.83 -19.42 -0.95
CA GLY A 33 12.21 -20.19 -2.02
C GLY A 33 11.02 -21.05 -1.54
N TRP A 34 10.06 -21.30 -2.41
CA TRP A 34 9.00 -22.30 -2.21
C TRP A 34 8.74 -23.06 -3.51
N ARG A 35 8.06 -24.19 -3.41
CA ARG A 35 7.76 -25.06 -4.54
C ARG A 35 6.28 -24.89 -4.96
N ASN A 36 6.03 -24.60 -6.23
CA ASN A 36 4.65 -24.49 -6.73
C ASN A 36 4.00 -25.87 -6.95
N VAL A 37 2.71 -25.88 -7.33
CA VAL A 37 1.93 -27.13 -7.53
C VAL A 37 2.52 -28.03 -8.63
N TRP A 38 3.34 -27.46 -9.52
CA TRP A 38 4.02 -28.15 -10.62
C TRP A 38 5.46 -28.56 -10.28
N GLY A 39 5.89 -28.42 -9.02
CA GLY A 39 7.20 -28.86 -8.54
C GLY A 39 8.35 -27.88 -8.77
N GLN A 40 8.10 -26.70 -9.33
CA GLN A 40 9.12 -25.70 -9.67
C GLN A 40 9.44 -24.81 -8.46
N CYS A 41 10.71 -24.45 -8.29
CA CYS A 41 11.13 -23.47 -7.29
C CYS A 41 10.78 -22.04 -7.72
N ARG A 42 10.19 -21.30 -6.79
CA ARG A 42 9.75 -19.91 -6.94
C ARG A 42 10.38 -19.08 -5.82
N TYR A 43 10.68 -17.83 -6.12
CA TYR A 43 11.22 -16.86 -5.15
C TYR A 43 10.36 -15.60 -5.19
N ALA A 44 10.15 -14.96 -4.04
CA ALA A 44 9.52 -13.65 -3.99
C ALA A 44 10.54 -12.61 -4.45
N ALA A 45 10.13 -11.73 -5.37
CA ALA A 45 10.90 -10.53 -5.63
C ALA A 45 10.90 -9.65 -4.37
N PRO A 46 11.99 -8.93 -4.06
CA PRO A 46 12.00 -7.98 -2.96
C PRO A 46 10.96 -6.89 -3.21
N VAL A 47 10.20 -6.53 -2.17
CA VAL A 47 9.29 -5.38 -2.23
C VAL A 47 10.11 -4.12 -2.12
N ILE A 48 10.29 -3.42 -3.25
CA ILE A 48 10.88 -2.08 -3.28
C ILE A 48 9.77 -1.08 -3.02
N VAL A 49 9.78 -0.43 -1.84
CA VAL A 49 8.86 0.67 -1.54
C VAL A 49 9.52 1.97 -1.96
N GLU A 50 9.15 2.49 -3.13
CA GLU A 50 9.55 3.83 -3.55
C GLU A 50 8.68 4.88 -2.86
N PRO A 51 9.25 5.93 -2.24
CA PRO A 51 8.46 7.03 -1.71
C PRO A 51 7.72 7.75 -2.84
N ALA A 52 6.39 7.72 -2.82
CA ALA A 52 5.57 8.48 -3.76
C ALA A 52 5.47 9.96 -3.32
N PRO A 53 5.61 10.92 -4.25
CA PRO A 53 5.40 12.34 -3.93
C PRO A 53 3.92 12.62 -3.63
N VAL A 54 3.66 13.46 -2.64
CA VAL A 54 2.31 13.95 -2.34
C VAL A 54 1.90 14.92 -3.45
N VAL A 55 0.94 14.50 -4.29
CA VAL A 55 0.36 15.36 -5.33
C VAL A 55 -0.81 16.14 -4.73
N TYR A 56 -0.63 17.44 -4.52
CA TYR A 56 -1.74 18.33 -4.21
C TYR A 56 -2.51 18.63 -5.50
N ALA A 57 -3.70 18.06 -5.65
CA ALA A 57 -4.60 18.44 -6.73
C ALA A 57 -5.03 19.91 -6.52
N ALA A 58 -4.79 20.75 -7.52
CA ALA A 58 -5.38 22.09 -7.52
C ALA A 58 -6.92 21.96 -7.47
N PRO A 59 -7.62 22.74 -6.63
CA PRO A 59 -9.07 22.69 -6.60
C PRO A 59 -9.62 23.02 -7.99
N ALA A 60 -10.57 22.21 -8.46
CA ALA A 60 -11.23 22.46 -9.74
C ALA A 60 -11.76 23.89 -9.76
N ALA A 61 -11.38 24.67 -10.78
CA ALA A 61 -11.91 26.01 -10.97
C ALA A 61 -13.43 25.90 -11.09
N ALA A 62 -14.15 26.33 -10.05
CA ALA A 62 -15.60 26.34 -10.05
C ALA A 62 -16.05 27.22 -11.22
N SER A 63 -16.77 26.62 -12.17
CA SER A 63 -17.51 27.37 -13.19
C SER A 63 -18.31 28.44 -12.45
N TYR A 64 -18.00 29.71 -12.73
CA TYR A 64 -18.64 30.85 -12.08
C TYR A 64 -20.15 30.65 -12.12
N ALA A 65 -20.76 30.39 -10.98
CA ALA A 65 -22.19 30.06 -10.90
C ALA A 65 -23.08 31.19 -11.42
N CYS A 66 -22.51 32.39 -11.62
CA CYS A 66 -23.16 33.59 -12.10
C CYS A 66 -22.29 34.38 -13.09
N PRO A 67 -22.89 35.12 -14.05
CA PRO A 67 -22.18 36.02 -14.95
C PRO A 67 -21.28 37.04 -14.22
N PRO A 68 -20.21 37.54 -14.88
CA PRO A 68 -19.37 38.60 -14.30
C PRO A 68 -20.19 39.80 -13.82
N GLY A 69 -19.92 40.26 -12.59
CA GLY A 69 -20.68 41.35 -11.95
C GLY A 69 -21.96 40.90 -11.24
N SER A 70 -22.25 39.60 -11.19
CA SER A 70 -23.34 39.03 -10.40
C SER A 70 -22.85 37.95 -9.46
N TRP A 71 -23.56 37.76 -8.36
CA TRP A 71 -23.28 36.77 -7.32
C TRP A 71 -24.50 35.91 -7.07
N LEU A 72 -24.25 34.71 -6.53
CA LEU A 72 -25.32 33.80 -6.15
C LEU A 72 -26.05 34.37 -4.93
N GLY A 73 -27.33 34.69 -5.09
CA GLY A 73 -28.19 35.16 -4.01
C GLY A 73 -28.56 34.04 -3.04
N PRO A 74 -29.17 34.38 -1.89
CA PRO A 74 -29.52 33.40 -0.84
C PRO A 74 -30.39 32.23 -1.30
N TRP A 75 -31.16 32.42 -2.39
CA TRP A 75 -32.05 31.42 -2.98
C TRP A 75 -31.47 30.73 -4.22
N GLY A 76 -30.18 30.93 -4.53
CA GLY A 76 -29.53 30.31 -5.69
C GLY A 76 -29.77 31.02 -7.02
N HIS A 77 -30.44 32.18 -7.03
CA HIS A 77 -30.55 33.03 -8.22
C HIS A 77 -29.39 34.00 -8.28
N CYS A 78 -28.83 34.21 -9.47
CA CYS A 78 -27.82 35.25 -9.69
C CYS A 78 -28.43 36.63 -9.52
N ARG A 79 -27.75 37.49 -8.76
CA ARG A 79 -28.15 38.86 -8.46
C ARG A 79 -26.96 39.79 -8.60
N ASN A 80 -27.24 41.02 -8.97
CA ASN A 80 -26.28 42.12 -9.05
C ASN A 80 -26.63 43.26 -8.07
N THR A 81 -27.62 43.05 -7.19
CA THR A 81 -28.06 44.00 -6.17
C THR A 81 -28.08 43.37 -4.77
N PRO A 82 -27.77 44.13 -3.71
CA PRO A 82 -27.91 43.66 -2.33
C PRO A 82 -29.31 43.09 -2.07
N TYR A 83 -29.37 42.03 -1.26
CA TYR A 83 -30.63 41.38 -0.90
C TYR A 83 -31.26 42.07 0.31
N HIS A 84 -32.55 42.40 0.20
CA HIS A 84 -33.37 42.79 1.34
C HIS A 84 -34.63 41.91 1.41
N GLY A 85 -34.88 41.28 2.55
CA GLY A 85 -36.02 40.40 2.77
C GLY A 85 -35.69 39.16 3.60
N ARG A 86 -36.58 38.18 3.55
CA ARG A 86 -36.49 36.95 4.35
C ARG A 86 -35.55 35.93 3.70
N LEU A 87 -34.45 35.64 4.37
CA LEU A 87 -33.49 34.62 4.03
C LEU A 87 -34.07 33.20 4.20
N PRO A 88 -33.46 32.17 3.58
CA PRO A 88 -33.91 30.78 3.69
C PRO A 88 -33.92 30.22 5.12
N ASN A 89 -33.02 30.72 5.96
CA ASN A 89 -32.97 30.40 7.39
C ASN A 89 -34.05 31.14 8.22
N GLY A 90 -34.94 31.88 7.57
CA GLY A 90 -36.05 32.61 8.18
C GLY A 90 -35.68 33.97 8.78
N MET A 91 -34.39 34.33 8.75
CA MET A 91 -33.90 35.65 9.20
C MET A 91 -34.17 36.71 8.15
N TYR A 92 -34.11 37.99 8.53
CA TYR A 92 -34.21 39.10 7.59
C TYR A 92 -32.85 39.77 7.39
N GLN A 93 -32.58 40.21 6.16
CA GLN A 93 -31.40 40.99 5.74
C GLN A 93 -31.86 42.19 4.90
#